data_AF-A0A842UF05-F1
#
_entry.id   AF-A0A842UF05-F1
#
_cell.length_a   1.000
_cell.length_b   1.000
_cell.length_c   1.000
_cell.angle_alpha   90.00
_cell.angle_beta   90.00
_cell.angle_gamma   90.00
#
_symmetry.space_group_name_H-M   'P 1'
#
loop_
_entity.id
_entity.type
_entity.pdbx_description
1 polymer ?
#
loop_
_entity_poly.entity_id
_entity_poly.type
_entity_poly.pdbx_seq_one_letter_code
_entity_poly.pdbx_strand_id
1 'polypeptide(L)'
;MPKSIKQINEKIKKGRAVIVRADEVPELSEKYGTKKTAEKIDIITCATFGAMCSSGAILNFGHTEPPIKIQKLWLNDVEAYAGLAAVDAYLGATEESLDRGIEYGGAHVIEDLISGKKINIKAQAHGTDCYPRKLLESSFTLKDLNQATLYNPRNAYQRYNAATNSSPNTLYTYMGTLLPQLGNINYSGTGELSPLNNDPSYRTLGLGSRIFLGGAQGYI
;
A
#
# COMPACT_ATOMS: atom_id res chain seq x y z
N MET A 1 25.66 8.62 -22.18
CA MET A 1 24.24 8.21 -22.38
C MET A 1 23.75 7.55 -21.10
N PRO A 2 22.51 7.79 -20.67
CA PRO A 2 21.93 7.07 -19.55
C PRO A 2 21.86 5.57 -19.85
N LYS A 3 21.99 4.74 -18.81
CA LYS A 3 21.89 3.28 -18.92
C LYS A 3 20.45 2.90 -19.24
N SER A 4 20.27 1.92 -20.12
CA SER A 4 18.94 1.35 -20.37
C SER A 4 18.56 0.34 -19.29
N ILE A 5 17.25 0.20 -19.04
CA ILE A 5 16.70 -0.84 -18.15
C ILE A 5 17.17 -2.24 -18.60
N LYS A 6 17.27 -2.48 -19.92
CA LYS A 6 17.77 -3.76 -20.46
C LYS A 6 19.21 -4.05 -20.01
N GLN A 7 20.10 -3.06 -20.08
CA GLN A 7 21.49 -3.20 -19.63
C GLN A 7 21.57 -3.46 -18.12
N ILE A 8 20.76 -2.77 -17.32
CA ILE A 8 20.69 -2.98 -15.87
C ILE A 8 20.21 -4.41 -15.57
N ASN A 9 19.14 -4.88 -16.23
CA ASN A 9 18.62 -6.24 -16.07
C ASN A 9 19.64 -7.31 -16.46
N GLU A 10 20.45 -7.09 -17.50
CA GLU A 10 21.55 -8.00 -17.86
C GLU A 10 22.64 -8.05 -16.79
N LYS A 11 22.96 -6.92 -16.14
CA LYS A 11 23.90 -6.89 -15.01
C LYS A 11 23.35 -7.59 -13.78
N ILE A 12 22.06 -7.42 -13.48
CA ILE A 12 21.37 -8.13 -12.38
C ILE A 12 21.49 -9.64 -12.59
N LYS A 13 21.12 -10.14 -13.78
CA LYS A 13 21.19 -11.58 -14.13
C LYS A 13 22.61 -12.15 -14.01
N LYS A 14 23.64 -11.33 -14.23
CA LYS A 14 25.05 -11.73 -14.14
C LYS A 14 25.65 -11.54 -12.74
N GLY A 15 24.89 -11.02 -11.77
CA GLY A 15 25.40 -10.69 -10.43
C GLY A 15 26.44 -9.56 -10.42
N ARG A 16 26.36 -8.63 -11.37
CA ARG A 16 27.34 -7.54 -11.58
C ARG A 16 26.74 -6.14 -11.44
N ALA A 17 25.48 -6.03 -11.05
CA ALA A 17 24.84 -4.73 -10.83
C ALA A 17 25.48 -4.06 -9.61
N VAL A 18 25.86 -2.79 -9.76
CA VAL A 18 26.29 -1.96 -8.63
C VAL A 18 25.04 -1.38 -7.98
N ILE A 19 24.75 -1.85 -6.77
CA ILE A 19 23.59 -1.46 -5.98
C ILE A 19 24.08 -0.64 -4.78
N VAL A 20 23.49 0.52 -4.55
CA VAL A 20 23.78 1.38 -3.40
C VAL A 20 22.49 1.86 -2.76
N ARG A 21 22.57 2.28 -1.52
CA ARG A 21 21.47 2.98 -0.85
C ARG A 21 21.47 4.46 -1.21
N ALA A 22 20.31 5.10 -1.12
CA ALA A 22 20.16 6.51 -1.46
C ALA A 22 21.06 7.44 -0.59
N ASP A 23 21.26 7.11 0.69
CA ASP A 23 22.16 7.82 1.62
C ASP A 23 23.65 7.73 1.24
N GLU A 24 24.05 6.77 0.41
CA GLU A 24 25.45 6.62 -0.03
C GLU A 24 25.78 7.48 -1.26
N VAL A 25 24.76 7.97 -1.97
CA VAL A 25 24.93 8.70 -3.23
C VAL A 25 25.61 10.07 -3.06
N PRO A 26 25.30 10.88 -2.03
CA PRO A 26 25.99 12.16 -1.80
C PRO A 26 27.50 11.99 -1.63
N GLU A 27 27.95 11.10 -0.75
CA GLU A 27 29.38 10.86 -0.49
C GLU A 27 30.11 10.36 -1.75
N LEU A 28 29.49 9.44 -2.51
CA LEU A 28 30.04 8.97 -3.77
C LEU A 28 30.15 10.10 -4.80
N SER A 29 29.17 11.00 -4.82
CA SER A 29 29.15 12.15 -5.72
C SER A 29 30.21 13.19 -5.38
N GLU A 30 30.49 13.43 -4.10
CA GLU A 30 31.59 14.30 -3.66
C GLU A 30 32.95 13.70 -4.04
N LYS A 31 33.13 12.39 -3.83
CA LYS A 31 34.41 11.71 -4.10
C LYS A 31 34.73 11.55 -5.58
N TYR A 32 33.74 11.23 -6.41
CA TYR A 32 33.96 10.86 -7.81
C TYR A 32 33.37 11.85 -8.82
N GLY A 33 32.53 12.78 -8.39
CA GLY A 33 31.72 13.64 -9.25
C GLY A 33 30.42 12.96 -9.72
N THR A 34 29.34 13.73 -9.79
CA THR A 34 27.97 13.25 -10.10
C THR A 34 27.88 12.40 -11.37
N LYS A 35 28.55 12.81 -12.45
CA LYS A 35 28.54 12.09 -13.74
C LYS A 35 29.17 10.69 -13.61
N LYS A 36 30.34 10.58 -12.97
CA LYS A 36 31.01 9.29 -12.76
C LYS A 36 30.22 8.40 -11.80
N THR A 37 29.61 9.00 -10.78
CA THR A 37 28.74 8.28 -9.83
C THR A 37 27.53 7.68 -10.54
N ALA A 38 26.83 8.45 -11.38
CA ALA A 38 25.72 7.94 -12.20
C ALA A 38 26.14 6.86 -13.22
N GLU A 39 27.35 6.98 -13.79
CA GLU A 39 27.90 5.95 -14.69
C GLU A 39 28.23 4.64 -13.95
N LYS A 40 28.60 4.69 -12.67
CA LYS A 40 28.93 3.50 -11.86
C LYS A 40 27.70 2.82 -11.29
N ILE A 41 26.76 3.56 -10.70
CA ILE A 41 25.61 3.01 -9.96
C ILE A 41 24.53 2.51 -10.90
N ASP A 42 24.12 1.25 -10.77
CA ASP A 42 23.07 0.65 -11.60
C ASP A 42 21.69 0.71 -10.93
N ILE A 43 21.64 0.59 -9.60
CA ILE A 43 20.39 0.60 -8.82
C ILE A 43 20.61 1.42 -7.55
N ILE A 44 19.66 2.30 -7.24
CA ILE A 44 19.57 3.01 -5.97
C ILE A 44 18.41 2.40 -5.18
N THR A 45 18.67 1.96 -3.95
CA THR A 45 17.64 1.44 -3.05
C THR A 45 17.19 2.52 -2.07
N CYS A 46 15.89 2.74 -2.01
CA CYS A 46 15.22 3.76 -1.21
C CYS A 46 14.33 3.13 -0.12
N ALA A 47 14.81 2.06 0.52
CA ALA A 47 14.00 1.31 1.47
C ALA A 47 13.70 2.15 2.72
N THR A 48 12.42 2.25 3.07
CA THR A 48 11.93 3.00 4.22
C THR A 48 10.77 2.24 4.87
N PHE A 49 10.54 2.46 6.16
CA PHE A 49 9.41 1.88 6.87
C PHE A 49 8.64 2.98 7.58
N GLY A 50 7.31 2.99 7.42
CA GLY A 50 6.44 3.99 8.02
C GLY A 50 4.98 3.60 7.93
N ALA A 51 4.17 4.12 8.85
CA ALA A 51 2.73 3.93 8.81
C ALA A 51 2.12 4.76 7.67
N MET A 52 1.37 4.11 6.80
CA MET A 52 0.70 4.74 5.66
C MET A 52 -0.80 4.63 5.80
N CYS A 53 -1.51 5.74 5.59
CA CYS A 53 -2.97 5.76 5.62
C CYS A 53 -3.54 5.55 4.20
N SER A 54 -4.83 5.21 4.13
CA SER A 54 -5.55 5.01 2.86
C SER A 54 -4.94 3.90 2.01
N SER A 55 -4.75 2.77 2.67
CA SER A 55 -4.43 1.53 2.00
C SER A 55 -5.64 0.61 2.09
N GLY A 56 -5.86 -0.17 1.05
CA GLY A 56 -6.97 -1.11 1.00
C GLY A 56 -6.91 -1.99 -0.25
N ALA A 57 -7.89 -2.87 -0.37
CA ALA A 57 -8.02 -3.78 -1.50
C ALA A 57 -9.45 -3.76 -2.06
N ILE A 58 -9.56 -3.64 -3.38
CA ILE A 58 -10.81 -3.93 -4.11
C ILE A 58 -10.78 -5.40 -4.51
N LEU A 59 -11.80 -6.15 -4.10
CA LEU A 59 -11.89 -7.59 -4.30
C LEU A 59 -13.16 -7.93 -5.09
N ASN A 60 -13.04 -8.80 -6.09
CA ASN A 60 -14.16 -9.39 -6.82
C ASN A 60 -14.18 -10.91 -6.59
N PHE A 61 -15.25 -11.39 -5.97
CA PHE A 61 -15.36 -12.79 -5.52
C PHE A 61 -15.91 -13.74 -6.59
N GLY A 62 -16.45 -13.21 -7.69
CA GLY A 62 -17.30 -13.99 -8.59
C GLY A 62 -18.63 -14.41 -7.95
N HIS A 63 -19.54 -14.92 -8.77
CA HIS A 63 -20.84 -15.38 -8.28
C HIS A 63 -20.78 -16.81 -7.75
N THR A 64 -21.56 -17.05 -6.70
CA THR A 64 -21.92 -18.40 -6.25
C THR A 64 -23.05 -18.96 -7.09
N GLU A 65 -23.32 -20.26 -6.97
CA GLU A 65 -24.55 -20.88 -7.48
C GLU A 65 -25.45 -21.31 -6.30
N PRO A 66 -26.67 -20.79 -6.17
CA PRO A 66 -27.25 -19.68 -6.92
C PRO A 66 -26.57 -18.32 -6.62
N PRO A 67 -26.73 -17.29 -7.48
CA PRO A 67 -26.02 -16.02 -7.38
C PRO A 67 -26.47 -15.16 -6.20
N ILE A 68 -25.54 -14.32 -5.73
CA ILE A 68 -25.72 -13.40 -4.60
C ILE A 68 -25.39 -11.96 -5.01
N LYS A 69 -26.14 -11.00 -4.45
CA LYS A 69 -25.83 -9.58 -4.47
C LYS A 69 -25.50 -9.15 -3.04
N ILE A 70 -24.22 -9.15 -2.71
CA ILE A 70 -23.68 -8.92 -1.38
C ILE A 70 -24.05 -7.52 -0.88
N GLN A 71 -24.60 -7.42 0.33
CA GLN A 71 -24.92 -6.16 1.00
C GLN A 71 -24.10 -5.93 2.25
N LYS A 72 -23.74 -7.00 2.96
CA LYS A 72 -22.77 -6.96 4.05
C LYS A 72 -21.80 -8.10 3.89
N LEU A 73 -20.54 -7.86 4.21
CA LEU A 73 -19.45 -8.78 3.97
C LEU A 73 -18.46 -8.72 5.12
N TRP A 74 -18.00 -9.88 5.57
CA TRP A 74 -16.93 -10.02 6.54
C TRP A 74 -15.91 -11.04 6.04
N LEU A 75 -14.64 -10.70 6.21
CA LEU A 75 -13.48 -11.50 5.83
C LEU A 75 -12.64 -11.77 7.08
N ASN A 76 -12.62 -13.02 7.57
CA ASN A 76 -12.07 -13.35 8.90
C ASN A 76 -12.60 -12.41 10.01
N ASP A 77 -13.91 -12.15 9.99
CA ASP A 77 -14.61 -11.25 10.92
C ASP A 77 -14.17 -9.77 10.87
N VAL A 78 -13.48 -9.35 9.79
CA VAL A 78 -13.23 -7.94 9.44
C VAL A 78 -14.27 -7.48 8.43
N GLU A 79 -14.96 -6.37 8.69
CA GLU A 79 -15.95 -5.84 7.76
C GLU A 79 -15.29 -5.37 6.45
N ALA A 80 -15.94 -5.65 5.32
CA ALA A 80 -15.53 -5.12 4.03
C ALA A 80 -16.72 -4.38 3.41
N TYR A 81 -16.46 -3.18 2.90
CA TYR A 81 -17.50 -2.35 2.32
C TYR A 81 -18.05 -3.00 1.05
N ALA A 82 -19.26 -3.53 1.14
CA ALA A 82 -20.07 -3.94 0.01
C ALA A 82 -20.87 -2.75 -0.54
N GLY A 83 -21.39 -2.87 -1.76
CA GLY A 83 -22.18 -1.82 -2.42
C GLY A 83 -21.53 -1.19 -3.65
N LEU A 84 -20.36 -1.69 -4.05
CA LEU A 84 -19.74 -1.34 -5.33
C LEU A 84 -20.50 -1.97 -6.51
N ALA A 85 -20.77 -3.27 -6.42
CA ALA A 85 -21.57 -4.05 -7.36
C ALA A 85 -22.05 -5.33 -6.65
N ALA A 86 -22.37 -6.40 -7.40
CA ALA A 86 -23.00 -7.57 -6.81
C ALA A 86 -22.07 -8.45 -5.97
N VAL A 87 -20.80 -8.57 -6.35
CA VAL A 87 -19.80 -9.44 -5.71
C VAL A 87 -18.46 -8.72 -5.56
N ASP A 88 -18.53 -7.40 -5.36
CA ASP A 88 -17.40 -6.49 -5.26
C ASP A 88 -17.38 -5.85 -3.89
N ALA A 89 -16.20 -5.77 -3.28
CA ALA A 89 -16.03 -5.13 -1.99
C ALA A 89 -14.70 -4.37 -1.90
N TYR A 90 -14.71 -3.34 -1.04
CA TYR A 90 -13.51 -2.62 -0.64
C TYR A 90 -13.17 -2.96 0.82
N LEU A 91 -11.99 -3.51 1.05
CA LEU A 91 -11.44 -3.80 2.37
C LEU A 91 -10.44 -2.70 2.75
N GLY A 92 -10.77 -1.91 3.77
CA GLY A 92 -9.86 -0.90 4.32
C GLY A 92 -8.79 -1.56 5.21
N ALA A 93 -7.52 -1.19 5.04
CA ALA A 93 -6.43 -1.79 5.82
C ALA A 93 -6.52 -1.52 7.33
N THR A 94 -7.19 -0.44 7.73
CA THR A 94 -7.38 -0.03 9.12
C THR A 94 -8.67 -0.58 9.74
N GLU A 95 -9.48 -1.31 8.99
CA GLU A 95 -10.70 -1.90 9.54
C GLU A 95 -10.32 -2.95 10.57
N GLU A 96 -10.90 -2.87 11.77
CA GLU A 96 -10.59 -3.78 12.86
C GLU A 96 -11.43 -5.06 12.76
N SER A 97 -10.91 -6.15 13.31
CA SER A 97 -11.68 -7.38 13.45
C SER A 97 -12.76 -7.22 14.52
N LEU A 98 -13.97 -7.69 14.24
CA LEU A 98 -15.09 -7.62 15.20
C LEU A 98 -14.85 -8.48 16.45
N ASP A 99 -14.05 -9.54 16.34
CA ASP A 99 -13.75 -10.49 17.42
C ASP A 99 -12.41 -10.23 18.12
N ARG A 100 -11.40 -9.74 17.37
CA ARG A 100 -10.02 -9.56 17.83
C ARG A 100 -9.59 -8.10 18.02
N GLY A 101 -10.41 -7.13 17.61
CA GLY A 101 -10.08 -5.71 17.68
C GLY A 101 -8.74 -5.42 17.00
N ILE A 102 -7.92 -4.55 17.59
CA ILE A 102 -6.64 -4.08 17.03
C ILE A 102 -5.60 -5.18 16.73
N GLU A 103 -5.72 -6.38 17.32
CA GLU A 103 -4.77 -7.48 17.06
C GLU A 103 -4.92 -8.07 15.66
N TYR A 104 -6.06 -7.86 15.00
CA TYR A 104 -6.29 -8.31 13.63
C TYR A 104 -7.19 -7.34 12.87
N GLY A 105 -7.04 -7.24 11.55
CA GLY A 105 -7.78 -6.26 10.78
C GLY A 105 -7.57 -6.39 9.29
N GLY A 106 -8.01 -5.39 8.53
CA GLY A 106 -7.96 -5.42 7.07
C GLY A 106 -6.55 -5.59 6.53
N ALA A 107 -5.54 -4.95 7.14
CA ALA A 107 -4.14 -5.14 6.76
C ALA A 107 -3.70 -6.61 6.89
N HIS A 108 -4.12 -7.29 7.96
CA HIS A 108 -3.82 -8.70 8.21
C HIS A 108 -4.56 -9.61 7.22
N VAL A 109 -5.83 -9.33 6.89
CA VAL A 109 -6.55 -10.06 5.84
C VAL A 109 -5.85 -9.92 4.48
N ILE A 110 -5.39 -8.71 4.15
CA ILE A 110 -4.63 -8.46 2.91
C ILE A 110 -3.32 -9.24 2.90
N GLU A 111 -2.56 -9.20 4.00
CA GLU A 111 -1.32 -9.97 4.16
C GLU A 111 -1.57 -11.48 4.02
N ASP A 112 -2.60 -11.99 4.68
CA ASP A 112 -2.99 -13.40 4.64
C ASP A 112 -3.36 -13.83 3.22
N LEU A 113 -4.11 -13.01 2.47
CA LEU A 113 -4.41 -13.25 1.06
C LEU A 113 -3.13 -13.32 0.20
N ILE A 114 -2.24 -12.34 0.35
CA ILE A 114 -0.96 -12.29 -0.38
C ILE A 114 -0.09 -13.50 -0.04
N SER A 115 -0.12 -13.95 1.22
CA SER A 115 0.60 -15.12 1.72
C SER A 115 -0.04 -16.45 1.28
N GLY A 116 -1.15 -16.41 0.54
CA GLY A 116 -1.87 -17.59 0.06
C GLY A 116 -2.64 -18.33 1.16
N LYS A 117 -2.88 -17.69 2.31
CA LYS A 117 -3.70 -18.27 3.37
C LYS A 117 -5.18 -18.23 2.97
N LYS A 118 -5.94 -19.09 3.63
CA LYS A 118 -7.38 -19.24 3.44
C LYS A 118 -8.12 -18.23 4.31
N ILE A 119 -9.07 -17.51 3.73
CA ILE A 119 -9.89 -16.50 4.38
C ILE A 119 -11.33 -17.00 4.47
N ASN A 120 -11.93 -16.87 5.64
CA ASN A 120 -13.35 -17.14 5.86
C ASN A 120 -14.17 -15.95 5.38
N ILE A 121 -15.20 -16.23 4.60
CA ILE A 121 -16.14 -15.22 4.08
C ILE A 121 -17.51 -15.45 4.70
N LYS A 122 -18.10 -14.39 5.24
CA LYS A 122 -19.51 -14.33 5.62
C LYS A 122 -20.16 -13.19 4.84
N ALA A 123 -21.24 -13.46 4.14
CA ALA A 123 -21.96 -12.43 3.39
C ALA A 123 -23.48 -12.53 3.60
N GLN A 124 -24.12 -11.36 3.63
CA GLN A 124 -25.56 -11.20 3.75
C GLN A 124 -26.11 -10.40 2.59
N ALA A 125 -27.30 -10.78 2.14
CA ALA A 125 -28.07 -10.13 1.07
C ALA A 125 -29.58 -10.26 1.32
N HIS A 126 -30.36 -9.28 0.88
CA HIS A 126 -31.83 -9.31 0.97
C HIS A 126 -32.46 -10.40 0.09
N GLY A 127 -31.82 -10.71 -1.04
CA GLY A 127 -32.27 -11.65 -2.05
C GLY A 127 -33.27 -11.04 -3.05
N THR A 128 -33.11 -11.36 -4.33
CA THR A 128 -34.03 -11.01 -5.42
C THR A 128 -34.20 -12.20 -6.37
N ASP A 129 -35.10 -12.13 -7.35
CA ASP A 129 -35.24 -13.18 -8.36
C ASP A 129 -33.95 -13.41 -9.17
N CYS A 130 -33.19 -12.35 -9.44
CA CYS A 130 -31.88 -12.46 -10.12
C CYS A 130 -30.74 -12.90 -9.19
N TYR A 131 -30.88 -12.69 -7.87
CA TYR A 131 -29.87 -12.98 -6.85
C TYR A 131 -30.53 -13.63 -5.63
N PRO A 132 -30.99 -14.89 -5.73
CA PRO A 132 -31.88 -15.46 -4.72
C PRO A 132 -31.12 -15.84 -3.44
N ARG A 133 -29.80 -15.98 -3.48
CA ARG A 133 -29.00 -16.32 -2.29
C ARG A 133 -28.97 -15.14 -1.32
N LYS A 134 -29.32 -15.41 -0.06
CA LYS A 134 -29.37 -14.41 1.03
C LYS A 134 -28.19 -14.50 2.00
N LEU A 135 -27.60 -15.68 2.13
CA LEU A 135 -26.50 -15.96 3.05
C LEU A 135 -25.43 -16.77 2.33
N LEU A 136 -24.18 -16.44 2.63
CA LEU A 136 -23.01 -17.18 2.21
C LEU A 136 -22.03 -17.26 3.37
N GLU A 137 -21.70 -18.49 3.77
CA GLU A 137 -20.56 -18.77 4.64
C GLU A 137 -19.68 -19.78 3.92
N SER A 138 -18.44 -19.40 3.69
CA SER A 138 -17.48 -20.23 2.96
C SER A 138 -16.07 -19.79 3.30
N SER A 139 -15.11 -20.24 2.52
CA SER A 139 -13.72 -19.87 2.64
C SER A 139 -13.03 -19.95 1.28
N PHE A 140 -12.09 -19.05 1.04
CA PHE A 140 -11.44 -18.86 -0.25
C PHE A 140 -9.97 -18.46 -0.08
N THR A 141 -9.22 -18.50 -1.17
CA THR A 141 -7.84 -18.00 -1.27
C THR A 141 -7.77 -16.92 -2.35
N LEU A 142 -6.65 -16.18 -2.41
CA LEU A 142 -6.43 -15.18 -3.46
C LEU A 142 -6.59 -15.75 -4.89
N LYS A 143 -6.33 -17.05 -5.10
CA LYS A 143 -6.46 -17.72 -6.41
C LYS A 143 -7.90 -17.95 -6.85
N ASP A 144 -8.84 -17.92 -5.92
CA ASP A 144 -10.27 -18.15 -6.18
C ASP A 144 -10.98 -16.84 -6.58
N LEU A 145 -10.33 -15.68 -6.38
CA LEU A 145 -10.88 -14.39 -6.75
C LEU A 145 -10.74 -14.13 -8.25
N ASN A 146 -11.78 -13.54 -8.85
CA ASN A 146 -11.70 -13.05 -10.23
C ASN A 146 -10.69 -11.91 -10.35
N GLN A 147 -10.73 -10.98 -9.39
CA GLN A 147 -9.85 -9.81 -9.35
C GLN A 147 -9.55 -9.41 -7.91
N ALA A 148 -8.32 -8.97 -7.69
CA ALA A 148 -7.88 -8.38 -6.43
C ALA A 148 -6.89 -7.25 -6.74
N THR A 149 -7.25 -6.03 -6.36
CA THR A 149 -6.47 -4.83 -6.66
C THR A 149 -6.15 -4.11 -5.35
N LEU A 150 -4.86 -4.00 -5.03
CA LEU A 150 -4.41 -3.08 -3.97
C LEU A 150 -4.63 -1.63 -4.45
N TYR A 151 -5.32 -0.85 -3.64
CA TYR A 151 -5.67 0.53 -3.94
C TYR A 151 -5.19 1.44 -2.82
N ASN A 152 -4.24 2.31 -3.16
CA ASN A 152 -3.52 3.14 -2.20
C ASN A 152 -3.51 4.62 -2.64
N PRO A 153 -4.66 5.34 -2.59
CA PRO A 153 -4.79 6.68 -3.15
C PRO A 153 -3.89 7.74 -2.51
N ARG A 154 -3.32 7.46 -1.33
CA ARG A 154 -2.53 8.40 -0.53
C ARG A 154 -1.24 7.76 0.00
N ASN A 155 -0.54 6.98 -0.83
CA ASN A 155 0.72 6.33 -0.43
C ASN A 155 1.98 6.99 -1.02
N ALA A 156 1.85 7.95 -1.93
CA ALA A 156 2.98 8.63 -2.55
C ALA A 156 2.91 10.13 -2.25
N TYR A 157 3.79 10.60 -1.36
CA TYR A 157 3.90 12.00 -0.97
C TYR A 157 5.33 12.50 -1.16
N GLN A 158 5.50 13.59 -1.90
CA GLN A 158 6.77 14.32 -1.93
C GLN A 158 6.98 15.12 -0.63
N ARG A 159 5.91 15.68 -0.09
CA ARG A 159 5.91 16.43 1.17
C ARG A 159 4.67 16.04 1.96
N TYR A 160 4.84 15.88 3.26
CA TYR A 160 3.74 15.65 4.18
C TYR A 160 3.54 16.87 5.08
N ASN A 161 2.38 16.96 5.71
CA ASN A 161 2.07 18.05 6.62
C ASN A 161 2.83 17.86 7.94
N ALA A 162 3.21 19.00 8.53
CA ALA A 162 3.68 19.07 9.91
C ALA A 162 2.52 19.58 10.79
N ALA A 163 2.33 18.95 11.95
CA ALA A 163 1.27 19.30 12.90
C ALA A 163 1.87 19.76 14.22
N THR A 164 1.28 20.80 14.81
CA THR A 164 1.63 21.33 16.12
C THR A 164 0.35 21.80 16.82
N ASN A 165 0.44 22.11 18.11
CA ASN A 165 -0.68 22.45 18.95
C ASN A 165 -0.49 23.84 19.56
N SER A 166 -1.25 24.82 19.06
CA SER A 166 -1.25 26.20 19.57
C SER A 166 -2.13 26.39 20.81
N SER A 167 -2.92 25.38 21.21
CA SER A 167 -3.81 25.45 22.36
C SER A 167 -3.05 25.31 23.69
N PRO A 168 -3.65 25.67 24.84
CA PRO A 168 -3.00 25.54 26.15
C PRO A 168 -3.01 24.11 26.71
N ASN A 169 -3.73 23.17 26.09
CA ASN A 169 -3.86 21.79 26.58
C ASN A 169 -3.11 20.80 25.69
N THR A 170 -2.54 19.75 26.29
CA THR A 170 -1.96 18.63 25.53
C THR A 170 -3.02 17.90 24.70
N LEU A 171 -2.72 17.60 23.44
CA LEU A 171 -3.56 16.80 22.56
C LEU A 171 -2.95 15.42 22.34
N TYR A 172 -3.75 14.37 22.54
CA TYR A 172 -3.38 12.99 22.23
C TYR A 172 -3.94 12.62 20.87
N THR A 173 -3.05 12.38 19.90
CA THR A 173 -3.45 12.05 18.52
C THR A 173 -2.90 10.69 18.12
N TYR A 174 -3.46 10.09 17.07
CA TYR A 174 -2.95 8.84 16.50
C TYR A 174 -1.52 8.97 15.94
N MET A 175 -1.05 10.20 15.67
CA MET A 175 0.32 10.49 15.22
C MET A 175 1.29 10.76 16.38
N GLY A 176 0.83 10.61 17.63
CA GLY A 176 1.57 10.95 18.84
C GLY A 176 1.06 12.20 19.54
N THR A 177 1.64 12.49 20.69
CA THR A 177 1.25 13.60 21.57
C THR A 177 1.70 14.95 21.00
N LEU A 178 0.82 15.95 21.03
CA LEU A 178 1.15 17.35 20.71
C LEU A 178 1.06 18.20 21.98
N LEU A 179 2.21 18.71 22.42
CA LEU A 179 2.39 19.56 23.57
C LEU A 179 1.77 20.95 23.35
N PRO A 180 1.24 21.57 24.41
CA PRO A 180 0.60 22.87 24.32
C PRO A 180 1.58 23.97 23.90
N GLN A 181 1.02 25.10 23.43
CA GLN A 181 1.76 26.33 23.11
C GLN A 181 2.95 26.11 22.18
N LEU A 182 2.75 25.29 21.13
CA LEU A 182 3.76 24.97 20.11
C LEU A 182 5.00 24.25 20.67
N GLY A 183 4.85 23.51 21.78
CA GLY A 183 5.98 22.83 22.45
C GLY A 183 6.65 21.72 21.63
N ASN A 184 5.98 21.18 20.61
CA ASN A 184 6.58 20.26 19.65
C ASN A 184 5.88 20.31 18.28
N ILE A 185 6.48 19.62 17.31
CA ILE A 185 5.95 19.40 15.96
C ILE A 185 6.04 17.90 15.66
N ASN A 186 4.94 17.29 15.24
CA ASN A 186 4.94 15.95 14.64
C ASN A 186 4.91 16.07 13.11
N TYR A 187 5.77 15.33 12.44
CA TYR A 187 5.85 15.25 10.98
C TYR A 187 6.25 13.83 10.56
N SER A 188 6.04 13.49 9.30
CA SER A 188 6.49 12.23 8.71
C SER A 188 7.17 12.49 7.38
N GLY A 189 8.24 11.75 7.10
CA GLY A 189 9.00 11.87 5.87
C GLY A 189 10.26 11.01 5.91
N THR A 190 10.80 10.72 4.73
CA THR A 190 11.98 9.85 4.57
C THR A 190 13.21 10.61 4.07
N GLY A 191 13.14 11.94 4.03
CA GLY A 191 14.26 12.81 3.71
C GLY A 191 14.89 12.49 2.36
N GLU A 192 16.22 12.33 2.36
CA GLU A 192 17.02 12.00 1.16
C GLU A 192 16.70 10.62 0.57
N LEU A 193 16.10 9.71 1.36
CA LEU A 193 15.70 8.38 0.87
C LEU A 193 14.47 8.45 -0.04
N SER A 194 13.67 9.52 0.02
CA SER A 194 12.45 9.66 -0.80
C SER A 194 12.79 9.81 -2.28
N PRO A 195 12.33 8.91 -3.17
CA PRO A 195 12.49 9.09 -4.61
C PRO A 195 11.83 10.38 -5.13
N LEU A 196 10.71 10.78 -4.53
CA LEU A 196 9.97 11.98 -4.94
C LEU A 196 10.67 13.28 -4.54
N ASN A 197 11.48 13.27 -3.46
CA ASN A 197 12.29 14.42 -3.08
C ASN A 197 13.48 14.60 -4.03
N ASN A 198 13.99 13.49 -4.57
CA ASN A 198 15.06 13.47 -5.57
C ASN A 198 14.56 13.75 -7.00
N ASP A 199 13.25 13.77 -7.23
CA ASP A 199 12.60 14.18 -8.49
C ASP A 199 11.58 15.31 -8.25
N PRO A 200 12.03 16.51 -7.84
CA PRO A 200 11.15 17.57 -7.37
C PRO A 200 10.12 18.04 -8.41
N SER A 201 10.43 17.88 -9.69
CA SER A 201 9.60 18.27 -10.83
C SER A 201 8.90 17.09 -11.52
N TYR A 202 8.87 15.91 -10.90
CA TYR A 202 8.18 14.71 -11.41
C TYR A 202 8.55 14.36 -12.87
N ARG A 203 9.84 14.49 -13.21
CA ARG A 203 10.33 14.22 -14.57
C ARG A 203 10.47 12.72 -14.85
N THR A 204 10.60 11.93 -13.80
CA THR A 204 10.86 10.49 -13.85
C THR A 204 9.73 9.70 -13.20
N LEU A 205 9.18 10.19 -12.09
CA LEU A 205 8.10 9.56 -11.35
C LEU A 205 6.80 10.35 -11.51
N GLY A 206 5.71 9.66 -11.83
CA GLY A 206 4.40 10.24 -12.02
C GLY A 206 3.36 9.23 -12.46
N LEU A 207 2.16 9.70 -12.81
CA LEU A 207 1.04 8.85 -13.23
C LEU A 207 1.46 7.88 -14.36
N GLY A 208 1.16 6.59 -14.18
CA GLY A 208 1.52 5.52 -15.11
C GLY A 208 2.94 4.98 -14.94
N SER A 209 3.72 5.49 -13.97
CA SER A 209 5.02 4.91 -13.61
C SER A 209 4.81 3.52 -13.04
N ARG A 210 5.46 2.51 -13.65
CA ARG A 210 5.38 1.13 -13.17
C ARG A 210 6.08 0.99 -11.84
N ILE A 211 5.39 0.36 -10.90
CA ILE A 211 5.92 0.01 -9.58
C ILE A 211 5.73 -1.49 -9.34
N PHE A 212 6.45 -2.00 -8.35
CA PHE A 212 6.20 -3.33 -7.80
C PHE A 212 5.65 -3.14 -6.38
N LEU A 213 4.43 -3.62 -6.15
CA LEU A 213 3.68 -3.40 -4.91
C LEU A 213 2.95 -4.68 -4.52
N GLY A 214 3.15 -5.15 -3.29
CA GLY A 214 2.42 -6.30 -2.75
C GLY A 214 2.55 -7.60 -3.56
N GLY A 215 3.69 -7.81 -4.23
CA GLY A 215 3.93 -9.01 -5.03
C GLY A 215 3.49 -8.91 -6.50
N ALA A 216 2.89 -7.80 -6.93
CA ALA A 216 2.41 -7.60 -8.29
C ALA A 216 2.93 -6.29 -8.91
N GLN A 217 2.82 -6.20 -10.24
CA GLN A 217 3.05 -4.94 -10.94
C GLN A 217 1.89 -3.98 -10.65
N GLY A 218 2.21 -2.77 -10.21
CA GLY A 218 1.28 -1.67 -10.03
C GLY A 218 1.69 -0.44 -10.81
N TYR A 219 0.95 0.65 -10.60
CA TYR A 219 1.23 1.95 -11.17
C TYR A 219 1.03 3.04 -10.11
N ILE A 220 1.80 4.12 -10.23
CA ILE A 220 1.51 5.40 -9.58
C ILE A 220 0.36 6.07 -10.33
#